data_AF-A0A550GRD9-F1
#
_entry.id   AF-A0A550GRD9-F1
#
_cell.length_a   1.000
_cell.length_b   1.000
_cell.length_c   1.000
_cell.angle_alpha   90.00
_cell.angle_beta   90.00
_cell.angle_gamma   90.00
#
_symmetry.space_group_name_H-M   'P 1'
#
loop_
_entity.id
_entity.type
_entity.pdbx_description
1 polymer ?
#
loop_
_entity_poly.entity_id
_entity_poly.type
_entity_poly.pdbx_seq_one_letter_code
_entity_poly.pdbx_strand_id
1 'polypeptide(L)'
;MGKQHSPKHGSLAYLPRKRAKKISARIRYWPKPSSKSPILLAFTGYKAGMTYVYTIEDRNRSPNFGKEIMHAATVIETPSMLICGIRVYSKTPYGLEPISELWMKDIPSDFNRILTPPKKIDRETLLKKIEENIDRITAVRVIVATQPKLTSLSKKKPDLHEIEIGGGSIADQIDYAKQLLGRTVMAEEVFTEGQYVDIAAITTGKGFQGPVKRWGVAILQHKGRKTKRGVATLGPWKPTHVRY
;
A
#
# COMPACT_ATOMS: atom_id res chain seq x y z
N MET A 1 -26.98 22.88 24.03
CA MET A 1 -25.62 23.30 23.60
C MET A 1 -24.63 22.84 24.66
N GLY A 2 -23.42 22.40 24.27
CA GLY A 2 -22.39 22.05 25.26
C GLY A 2 -22.00 23.30 26.06
N LYS A 3 -21.80 23.17 27.38
CA LYS A 3 -21.47 24.32 28.24
C LYS A 3 -20.09 24.92 27.90
N GLN A 4 -19.18 24.09 27.42
CA GLN A 4 -17.86 24.50 26.94
C GLN A 4 -17.63 23.94 25.53
N HIS A 5 -16.96 24.72 24.70
CA HIS A 5 -16.56 24.31 23.36
C HIS A 5 -15.29 23.44 23.44
N SER A 6 -15.31 22.30 22.77
CA SER A 6 -14.14 21.44 22.62
C SER A 6 -14.13 20.78 21.23
N PRO A 7 -12.95 20.44 20.69
CA PRO A 7 -12.85 19.64 19.48
C PRO A 7 -13.45 18.24 19.66
N LYS A 8 -13.89 17.63 18.56
CA LYS A 8 -14.36 16.24 18.56
C LYS A 8 -13.19 15.27 18.83
N HIS A 9 -13.46 14.21 19.57
CA HIS A 9 -12.49 13.14 19.80
C HIS A 9 -12.46 12.16 18.62
N GLY A 10 -11.30 12.07 17.96
CA GLY A 10 -11.08 11.19 16.82
C GLY A 10 -11.67 11.71 15.50
N SER A 11 -11.27 11.06 14.41
CA SER A 11 -11.74 11.38 13.06
C SER A 11 -12.76 10.35 12.57
N LEU A 12 -13.87 10.87 12.02
CA LEU A 12 -14.96 10.08 11.41
C LEU A 12 -14.58 9.53 10.03
N ALA A 13 -13.59 10.12 9.35
CA ALA A 13 -13.14 9.69 8.02
C ALA A 13 -12.54 8.27 8.02
N TYR A 14 -12.10 7.77 9.18
CA TYR A 14 -11.52 6.44 9.35
C TYR A 14 -12.50 5.43 9.94
N LEU A 15 -13.81 5.73 9.93
CA LEU A 15 -14.84 4.75 10.26
C LEU A 15 -15.13 3.83 9.05
N PRO A 16 -15.42 2.54 9.28
CA PRO A 16 -15.33 1.83 10.56
C PRO A 16 -13.87 1.47 10.93
N ARG A 17 -13.49 1.71 12.19
CA ARG A 17 -12.18 1.30 12.74
C ARG A 17 -12.16 -0.20 13.03
N LYS A 18 -11.97 -1.02 11.98
CA LYS A 18 -11.97 -2.49 12.05
C LYS A 18 -10.66 -3.11 11.56
N ARG A 19 -10.43 -4.38 11.88
CA ARG A 19 -9.27 -5.13 11.40
C ARG A 19 -9.30 -5.21 9.87
N ALA A 20 -8.16 -4.96 9.23
CA ALA A 20 -8.01 -5.14 7.79
C ALA A 20 -8.19 -6.62 7.41
N LYS A 21 -8.81 -6.89 6.25
CA LYS A 21 -9.03 -8.25 5.76
C LYS A 21 -7.75 -8.95 5.31
N LYS A 22 -6.78 -8.18 4.82
CA LYS A 22 -5.46 -8.66 4.35
C LYS A 22 -4.36 -7.99 5.18
N ILE A 23 -3.20 -8.65 5.27
CA ILE A 23 -2.01 -8.12 5.93
C ILE A 23 -1.27 -7.09 5.05
N SER A 24 -1.43 -7.19 3.73
CA SER A 24 -0.95 -6.21 2.77
C SER A 24 -1.91 -5.03 2.63
N ALA A 25 -1.34 -3.83 2.51
CA ALA A 25 -2.11 -2.64 2.19
C ALA A 25 -2.56 -2.68 0.71
N ARG A 26 -3.80 -2.25 0.46
CA ARG A 26 -4.32 -2.08 -0.90
C ARG A 26 -4.05 -0.66 -1.36
N ILE A 27 -3.31 -0.52 -2.46
CA ILE A 27 -3.14 0.75 -3.15
C ILE A 27 -4.44 1.07 -3.89
N ARG A 28 -4.99 2.26 -3.64
CA ARG A 28 -6.30 2.69 -4.17
C ARG A 28 -6.17 3.62 -5.37
N TYR A 29 -5.12 4.40 -5.39
CA TYR A 29 -4.84 5.40 -6.40
C TYR A 29 -3.39 5.29 -6.81
N TRP A 30 -3.15 5.37 -8.11
CA TRP A 30 -1.82 5.36 -8.69
C TRP A 30 -1.55 6.75 -9.27
N PRO A 31 -0.36 7.34 -9.00
CA PRO A 31 -0.01 8.62 -9.57
C PRO A 31 0.19 8.50 -11.09
N LYS A 32 -0.05 9.60 -11.79
CA LYS A 32 0.23 9.70 -13.24
C LYS A 32 1.52 10.49 -13.44
N PRO A 33 2.70 9.84 -13.50
CA PRO A 33 3.94 10.56 -13.70
C PRO A 33 4.00 11.16 -15.11
N SER A 34 4.58 12.35 -15.25
CA SER A 34 4.85 12.99 -16.54
C SER A 34 6.10 12.44 -17.23
N SER A 35 6.65 11.31 -16.77
CA SER A 35 7.84 10.69 -17.36
C SER A 35 7.56 10.24 -18.80
N LYS A 36 8.53 10.46 -19.69
CA LYS A 36 8.48 9.96 -21.08
C LYS A 36 8.73 8.45 -21.15
N SER A 37 9.50 7.90 -20.23
CA SER A 37 9.77 6.46 -20.14
C SER A 37 8.80 5.77 -19.18
N PRO A 38 8.38 4.52 -19.48
CA PRO A 38 7.59 3.71 -18.56
C PRO A 38 8.41 3.33 -17.32
N ILE A 39 7.80 3.50 -16.14
CA ILE A 39 8.40 3.20 -14.83
C ILE A 39 7.41 2.45 -13.96
N LEU A 40 7.93 1.59 -13.07
CA LEU A 40 7.12 0.98 -12.01
C LEU A 40 6.81 2.01 -10.93
N LEU A 41 5.56 2.07 -10.46
CA LEU A 41 5.13 3.11 -9.52
C LEU A 41 5.23 2.73 -8.04
N ALA A 42 5.46 1.46 -7.73
CA ALA A 42 5.62 1.01 -6.36
C ALA A 42 6.61 -0.15 -6.26
N PHE A 43 7.02 -0.37 -5.03
CA PHE A 43 7.79 -1.52 -4.61
C PHE A 43 7.21 -2.05 -3.29
N THR A 44 7.49 -3.31 -2.98
CA THR A 44 7.07 -3.91 -1.72
C THR A 44 8.27 -4.37 -0.92
N GLY A 45 8.34 -3.94 0.33
CA GLY A 45 9.42 -4.26 1.25
C GLY A 45 8.89 -4.63 2.64
N TYR A 46 9.80 -5.11 3.48
CA TYR A 46 9.52 -5.53 4.84
C TYR A 46 10.16 -4.55 5.82
N LYS A 47 9.38 -4.02 6.77
CA LYS A 47 9.93 -3.15 7.81
C LYS A 47 10.86 -3.98 8.71
N ALA A 48 12.15 -3.66 8.71
CA ALA A 48 13.17 -4.34 9.52
C ALA A 48 13.29 -3.69 10.90
N GLY A 49 13.35 -2.36 10.96
CA GLY A 49 13.60 -1.67 12.21
C GLY A 49 13.58 -0.15 12.09
N MET A 50 14.08 0.52 13.12
CA MET A 50 14.27 1.97 13.15
C MET A 50 15.66 2.27 13.69
N THR A 51 16.27 3.32 13.15
CA THR A 51 17.56 3.85 13.57
C THR A 51 17.48 5.38 13.61
N TYR A 52 18.57 6.04 13.94
CA TYR A 52 18.73 7.49 13.79
C TYR A 52 19.84 7.78 12.77
N VAL A 53 19.72 8.91 12.09
CA VAL A 53 20.71 9.42 11.15
C VAL A 53 21.01 10.86 11.52
N TYR A 54 22.29 11.23 11.50
CA TYR A 54 22.70 12.62 11.61
C TYR A 54 22.72 13.23 10.22
N THR A 55 22.02 14.34 10.04
CA THR A 55 22.05 15.12 8.80
C THR A 55 22.34 16.57 9.13
N ILE A 56 23.01 17.25 8.21
CA ILE A 56 23.22 18.70 8.30
C ILE A 56 21.95 19.36 7.78
N GLU A 57 21.38 20.29 8.56
CA GLU A 57 20.21 21.06 8.13
C GLU A 57 20.59 22.06 7.03
N ASP A 58 20.02 21.88 5.85
CA ASP A 58 20.28 22.66 4.64
C ASP A 58 19.24 23.78 4.39
N ARG A 59 18.23 23.90 5.25
CA ARG A 59 17.18 24.90 5.10
C ARG A 59 17.62 26.27 5.61
N ASN A 60 17.92 27.20 4.69
CA ASN A 60 18.44 28.55 4.98
C ASN A 60 17.71 29.37 6.07
N ARG A 61 16.39 29.16 6.29
CA ARG A 61 15.60 29.90 7.31
C ARG A 61 15.38 29.12 8.61
N SER A 62 16.00 27.95 8.75
CA SER A 62 15.94 27.16 9.97
C SER A 62 16.91 27.71 11.02
N PRO A 63 16.52 27.81 12.31
CA PRO A 63 17.44 28.17 13.40
C PRO A 63 18.65 27.24 13.53
N ASN A 64 18.55 26.05 12.94
CA ASN A 64 19.59 25.03 12.96
C ASN A 64 20.36 24.90 11.64
N PHE A 65 20.20 25.85 10.70
CA PHE A 65 20.93 25.84 9.43
C PHE A 65 22.45 25.65 9.64
N GLY A 66 23.03 24.67 8.95
CA GLY A 66 24.45 24.31 9.05
C GLY A 66 24.83 23.53 10.33
N LYS A 67 23.89 23.20 11.21
CA LYS A 67 24.13 22.35 12.38
C LYS A 67 23.73 20.90 12.09
N GLU A 68 24.38 19.97 12.77
CA GLU A 68 23.99 18.56 12.76
C GLU A 68 22.71 18.37 13.58
N ILE A 69 21.72 17.73 12.96
CA ILE A 69 20.46 17.35 13.59
C ILE A 69 20.30 15.84 13.51
N MET A 70 19.80 15.25 14.58
CA MET A 70 19.43 13.84 14.61
C MET A 70 17.99 13.64 14.11
N HIS A 71 17.82 12.84 13.07
CA HIS A 71 16.50 12.42 12.57
C HIS A 71 16.27 10.93 12.79
N ALA A 72 15.03 10.57 13.15
CA ALA A 72 14.64 9.17 13.20
C ALA A 72 14.41 8.63 11.79
N ALA A 73 15.03 7.48 11.47
CA ALA A 73 14.90 6.79 10.20
C ALA A 73 14.30 5.38 10.40
N THR A 74 13.56 4.90 9.42
CA THR A 74 13.04 3.52 9.40
C THR A 74 13.78 2.73 8.34
N VAL A 75 14.31 1.56 8.71
CA VAL A 75 14.97 0.65 7.78
C VAL A 75 13.93 -0.32 7.23
N ILE A 76 13.81 -0.35 5.91
CA ILE A 76 12.93 -1.26 5.16
C ILE A 76 13.84 -2.19 4.35
N GLU A 77 13.75 -3.49 4.63
CA GLU A 77 14.42 -4.53 3.86
C GLU A 77 13.65 -4.76 2.55
N THR A 78 14.32 -4.57 1.42
CA THR A 78 13.71 -4.63 0.09
C THR A 78 14.33 -5.76 -0.72
N PRO A 79 13.90 -7.03 -0.53
CA PRO A 79 14.34 -8.12 -1.40
C PRO A 79 13.86 -7.87 -2.83
N SER A 80 14.53 -8.45 -3.82
CA SER A 80 14.06 -8.44 -5.20
C SER A 80 12.63 -8.94 -5.32
N MET A 81 11.85 -8.29 -6.18
CA MET A 81 10.51 -8.75 -6.51
C MET A 81 10.51 -9.46 -7.85
N LEU A 82 9.83 -10.60 -7.95
CA LEU A 82 9.67 -11.33 -9.19
C LEU A 82 8.42 -10.85 -9.93
N ILE A 83 8.57 -10.50 -11.21
CA ILE A 83 7.46 -10.14 -12.06
C ILE A 83 6.85 -11.40 -12.69
N CYS A 84 5.61 -11.68 -12.32
CA CYS A 84 4.97 -12.96 -12.57
C CYS A 84 3.94 -12.90 -13.69
N GLY A 85 3.37 -11.72 -13.92
CA GLY A 85 2.36 -11.54 -14.94
C GLY A 85 2.08 -10.08 -15.26
N ILE A 86 1.32 -9.87 -16.31
CA ILE A 86 0.84 -8.58 -16.79
C ILE A 86 -0.67 -8.67 -16.80
N ARG A 87 -1.34 -7.63 -16.32
CA ARG A 87 -2.78 -7.47 -16.36
C ARG A 87 -3.11 -6.11 -16.95
N VAL A 88 -3.93 -6.13 -17.99
CA VAL A 88 -4.38 -4.91 -18.68
C VAL A 88 -5.82 -4.61 -18.33
N TYR A 89 -6.13 -3.32 -18.16
CA TYR A 89 -7.45 -2.85 -17.77
C TYR A 89 -8.04 -1.91 -18.82
N SER A 90 -9.33 -2.09 -19.10
CA SER A 90 -10.15 -1.11 -19.82
C SER A 90 -10.98 -0.29 -18.83
N LYS A 91 -11.31 0.94 -19.21
CA LYS A 91 -12.27 1.75 -18.47
C LYS A 91 -13.68 1.51 -19.00
N THR A 92 -14.53 0.94 -18.17
CA THR A 92 -15.99 0.86 -18.36
C THR A 92 -16.67 2.01 -17.59
N PRO A 93 -17.96 2.30 -17.85
CA PRO A 93 -18.72 3.26 -17.05
C PRO A 93 -18.75 2.92 -15.55
N TYR A 94 -18.56 1.64 -15.19
CA TYR A 94 -18.58 1.14 -13.82
C TYR A 94 -17.19 1.14 -13.14
N GLY A 95 -16.11 1.30 -13.90
CA GLY A 95 -14.75 1.35 -13.35
C GLY A 95 -13.69 0.77 -14.28
N LEU A 96 -12.61 0.27 -13.68
CA LEU A 96 -11.56 -0.44 -14.42
C LEU A 96 -11.85 -1.94 -14.37
N GLU A 97 -11.98 -2.57 -15.53
CA GLU A 97 -12.21 -4.00 -15.69
C GLU A 97 -11.01 -4.68 -16.35
N PRO A 98 -10.56 -5.85 -15.87
CA PRO A 98 -9.45 -6.57 -16.48
C PRO A 98 -9.89 -7.19 -17.81
N ILE A 99 -9.16 -6.90 -18.88
CA ILE A 99 -9.44 -7.47 -20.22
C ILE A 99 -8.75 -8.83 -20.36
N SER A 100 -7.45 -8.87 -20.04
CA SER A 100 -6.63 -10.06 -20.18
C SER A 100 -5.48 -10.05 -19.18
N GLU A 101 -4.97 -11.26 -18.93
CA GLU A 101 -3.86 -11.52 -18.03
C GLU A 101 -2.87 -12.44 -18.73
N LEU A 102 -1.60 -12.08 -18.69
CA LEU A 102 -0.49 -12.88 -19.20
C LEU A 102 0.41 -13.27 -18.05
N TRP A 103 0.62 -14.56 -17.83
CA TRP A 103 1.49 -15.08 -16.79
C TRP A 103 2.84 -15.57 -17.34
N MET A 104 3.84 -15.68 -16.46
CA MET A 104 5.12 -16.31 -16.78
C MET A 104 4.98 -17.82 -17.04
N LYS A 105 5.84 -18.40 -17.89
CA LYS A 105 5.85 -19.86 -18.16
C LYS A 105 6.26 -20.63 -16.90
N ASP A 106 7.43 -20.28 -16.38
CA ASP A 106 8.08 -21.04 -15.32
C ASP A 106 7.76 -20.45 -13.95
N ILE A 107 6.57 -20.74 -13.45
CA ILE A 107 6.14 -20.25 -12.14
C ILE A 107 6.92 -21.00 -11.04
N PRO A 108 7.62 -20.29 -10.13
CA PRO A 108 8.36 -20.95 -9.05
C PRO A 108 7.45 -21.77 -8.13
N SER A 109 7.98 -22.87 -7.59
CA SER A 109 7.23 -23.81 -6.74
C SER A 109 6.59 -23.18 -5.50
N ASP A 110 7.14 -22.07 -5.01
CA ASP A 110 6.59 -21.33 -3.85
C ASP A 110 5.21 -20.72 -4.12
N PHE A 111 4.86 -20.47 -5.39
CA PHE A 111 3.57 -19.91 -5.79
C PHE A 111 2.41 -20.87 -5.57
N ASN A 112 2.67 -22.18 -5.55
CA ASN A 112 1.68 -23.19 -5.21
C ASN A 112 1.09 -22.97 -3.80
N ARG A 113 1.76 -22.20 -2.93
CA ARG A 113 1.25 -21.80 -1.60
C ARG A 113 0.21 -20.67 -1.66
N ILE A 114 0.11 -19.98 -2.79
CA ILE A 114 -0.80 -18.85 -3.01
C ILE A 114 -1.96 -19.27 -3.90
N LEU A 115 -1.63 -19.82 -5.08
CA LEU A 115 -2.58 -20.13 -6.13
C LEU A 115 -2.15 -21.41 -6.83
N THR A 116 -3.13 -22.15 -7.34
CA THR A 116 -2.87 -23.26 -8.25
C THR A 116 -2.52 -22.65 -9.60
N PRO A 117 -1.29 -22.83 -10.12
CA PRO A 117 -0.91 -22.25 -11.40
C PRO A 117 -1.77 -22.86 -12.52
N PRO A 118 -2.22 -22.05 -13.49
CA PRO A 118 -2.96 -22.57 -14.63
C PRO A 118 -2.08 -23.50 -15.47
N LYS A 119 -2.56 -24.73 -15.71
CA LYS A 119 -1.77 -25.83 -16.31
C LYS A 119 -1.40 -25.62 -17.78
N LYS A 120 -2.11 -24.76 -18.51
CA LYS A 120 -1.83 -24.37 -19.90
C LYS A 120 -2.12 -22.87 -20.05
N ILE A 121 -1.08 -22.09 -20.34
CA ILE A 121 -1.20 -20.66 -20.65
C ILE A 121 -0.81 -20.50 -22.12
N ASP A 122 -1.80 -20.26 -22.98
CA ASP A 122 -1.55 -19.97 -24.39
C ASP A 122 -1.07 -18.51 -24.52
N ARG A 123 0.24 -18.31 -24.35
CA ARG A 123 0.83 -16.96 -24.31
C ARG A 123 0.62 -16.19 -25.60
N GLU A 124 0.76 -16.85 -26.75
CA GLU A 124 0.62 -16.21 -28.05
C GLU A 124 -0.79 -15.69 -28.29
N THR A 125 -1.81 -16.45 -27.89
CA THR A 125 -3.21 -16.01 -28.04
C THR A 125 -3.53 -14.85 -27.10
N LEU A 126 -3.00 -14.87 -25.88
CA LEU A 126 -3.16 -13.79 -24.91
C LEU A 126 -2.42 -12.51 -25.30
N LEU A 127 -1.21 -12.65 -25.87
CA LEU A 127 -0.46 -11.52 -26.42
C LEU A 127 -1.18 -10.88 -27.59
N LYS A 128 -1.67 -11.68 -28.55
CA LYS A 128 -2.50 -11.19 -29.66
C LYS A 128 -3.74 -10.46 -29.16
N LYS A 129 -4.43 -10.99 -28.14
CA LYS A 129 -5.57 -10.30 -27.51
C LYS A 129 -5.20 -8.95 -26.87
N ILE A 130 -4.01 -8.83 -26.29
CA ILE A 130 -3.54 -7.55 -25.75
C ILE A 130 -3.28 -6.56 -26.89
N GLU A 131 -2.61 -7.01 -27.95
CA GLU A 131 -2.25 -6.20 -29.11
C GLU A 131 -3.47 -5.74 -29.91
N GLU A 132 -4.47 -6.59 -30.08
CA GLU A 132 -5.74 -6.24 -30.74
C GLU A 132 -6.57 -5.21 -29.95
N ASN A 133 -6.37 -5.12 -28.63
CA ASN A 133 -7.16 -4.25 -27.75
C ASN A 133 -6.38 -3.02 -27.24
N ILE A 134 -5.25 -2.66 -27.84
CA ILE A 134 -4.40 -1.54 -27.40
C ILE A 134 -5.21 -0.26 -27.21
N ASP A 135 -6.09 0.08 -28.15
CA ASP A 135 -6.90 1.31 -28.11
C ASP A 135 -7.91 1.35 -26.94
N ARG A 136 -8.30 0.19 -26.42
CA ARG A 136 -9.25 0.07 -25.30
C ARG A 136 -8.56 0.03 -23.94
N ILE A 137 -7.25 -0.20 -23.92
CA ILE A 137 -6.48 -0.29 -22.68
C ILE A 137 -6.33 1.11 -22.10
N THR A 138 -6.57 1.24 -20.80
CA THR A 138 -6.44 2.50 -20.06
C THR A 138 -5.33 2.43 -19.01
N ALA A 139 -5.08 1.24 -18.45
CA ALA A 139 -4.04 1.04 -17.46
C ALA A 139 -3.38 -0.33 -17.62
N VAL A 140 -2.06 -0.36 -17.49
CA VAL A 140 -1.25 -1.58 -17.51
C VAL A 140 -0.70 -1.81 -16.10
N ARG A 141 -0.96 -3.00 -15.55
CA ARG A 141 -0.43 -3.41 -14.25
C ARG A 141 0.39 -4.67 -14.38
N VAL A 142 1.39 -4.76 -13.54
CA VAL A 142 2.24 -5.94 -13.40
C VAL A 142 1.85 -6.66 -12.12
N ILE A 143 1.70 -7.98 -12.22
CA ILE A 143 1.53 -8.87 -11.08
C ILE A 143 2.92 -9.24 -10.58
N VAL A 144 3.20 -8.83 -9.35
CA VAL A 144 4.49 -8.93 -8.71
C VAL A 144 4.39 -9.82 -7.49
N ALA A 145 5.39 -10.66 -7.28
CA ALA A 145 5.55 -11.47 -6.08
C ALA A 145 6.78 -11.05 -5.28
N THR A 146 6.61 -10.92 -3.98
CA THR A 146 7.75 -10.77 -3.07
C THR A 146 8.56 -12.06 -2.95
N GLN A 147 9.85 -11.97 -2.63
CA GLN A 147 10.71 -13.13 -2.37
C GLN A 147 11.13 -13.18 -0.89
N PRO A 148 10.25 -13.63 0.03
CA PRO A 148 10.52 -13.59 1.45
C PRO A 148 11.60 -14.58 1.92
N LYS A 149 12.03 -15.52 1.06
CA LYS A 149 13.17 -16.40 1.36
C LYS A 149 14.51 -15.68 1.36
N LEU A 150 14.60 -14.56 0.64
CA LEU A 150 15.80 -13.74 0.59
C LEU A 150 15.92 -12.82 1.82
N THR A 151 14.88 -12.78 2.66
CA THR A 151 14.87 -11.97 3.87
C THR A 151 15.01 -12.83 5.11
N SER A 152 15.34 -12.19 6.23
CA SER A 152 15.46 -12.88 7.53
C SER A 152 14.11 -13.26 8.16
N LEU A 153 13.01 -13.22 7.40
CA LEU A 153 11.68 -13.56 7.87
C LEU A 153 11.43 -15.06 7.76
N SER A 154 10.81 -15.67 8.78
CA SER A 154 10.37 -17.08 8.76
C SER A 154 9.21 -17.35 7.78
N LYS A 155 8.92 -16.43 6.85
CA LYS A 155 7.81 -16.48 5.90
C LYS A 155 8.25 -17.16 4.61
N LYS A 156 7.64 -18.30 4.29
CA LYS A 156 7.90 -19.03 3.03
C LYS A 156 6.93 -18.67 1.91
N LYS A 157 5.76 -18.14 2.25
CA LYS A 157 4.69 -17.83 1.30
C LYS A 157 4.93 -16.43 0.70
N PRO A 158 5.04 -16.29 -0.63
CA PRO A 158 5.14 -14.98 -1.26
C PRO A 158 3.83 -14.18 -1.09
N ASP A 159 3.90 -12.84 -1.17
CA ASP A 159 2.74 -11.98 -1.29
C ASP A 159 2.60 -11.50 -2.74
N LEU A 160 1.39 -11.56 -3.29
CA LEU A 160 1.10 -11.02 -4.62
C LEU A 160 0.54 -9.61 -4.54
N HIS A 161 1.11 -8.74 -5.37
CA HIS A 161 0.73 -7.35 -5.52
C HIS A 161 0.56 -7.01 -6.98
N GLU A 162 -0.36 -6.08 -7.26
CA GLU A 162 -0.46 -5.45 -8.57
C GLU A 162 0.20 -4.09 -8.47
N ILE A 163 1.09 -3.78 -9.40
CA ILE A 163 1.80 -2.51 -9.48
C ILE A 163 1.51 -1.91 -10.85
N GLU A 164 1.04 -0.67 -10.87
CA GLU A 164 0.77 0.04 -12.13
C GLU A 164 2.08 0.56 -12.73
N ILE A 165 2.19 0.46 -14.06
CA ILE A 165 3.28 1.10 -14.82
C ILE A 165 2.77 2.48 -15.21
N GLY A 166 3.55 3.51 -14.88
CA GLY A 166 3.26 4.89 -15.26
C GLY A 166 4.27 5.44 -16.26
N GLY A 167 3.91 6.53 -16.93
CA GLY A 167 4.79 7.21 -17.90
C GLY A 167 4.74 6.58 -19.30
N GLY A 168 5.26 7.31 -20.29
CA GLY A 168 5.25 6.88 -21.70
C GLY A 168 3.85 6.69 -22.31
N SER A 169 3.82 6.15 -23.52
CA SER A 169 2.57 5.72 -24.15
C SER A 169 2.13 4.34 -23.64
N ILE A 170 0.86 3.97 -23.85
CA ILE A 170 0.33 2.66 -23.43
C ILE A 170 1.06 1.52 -24.16
N ALA A 171 1.46 1.73 -25.42
CA ALA A 171 2.25 0.76 -26.17
C ALA A 171 3.63 0.55 -25.50
N ASP A 172 4.32 1.65 -25.15
CA ASP A 172 5.62 1.58 -24.46
C ASP A 172 5.51 0.86 -23.10
N GLN A 173 4.42 1.11 -22.37
CA GLN A 173 4.16 0.43 -21.09
C GLN A 173 3.98 -1.08 -21.26
N ILE A 174 3.28 -1.51 -22.32
CA ILE A 174 3.09 -2.94 -22.63
C ILE A 174 4.43 -3.58 -23.00
N ASP A 175 5.24 -2.92 -23.83
CA ASP A 175 6.53 -3.45 -24.24
C ASP A 175 7.53 -3.52 -23.08
N TYR A 176 7.53 -2.50 -22.21
CA TYR A 176 8.27 -2.53 -20.97
C TYR A 176 7.81 -3.67 -20.04
N ALA A 177 6.50 -3.88 -19.91
CA ALA A 177 5.95 -4.98 -19.13
C ALA A 177 6.35 -6.36 -19.70
N LYS A 178 6.38 -6.51 -21.04
CA LYS A 178 6.84 -7.73 -21.72
C LYS A 178 8.31 -8.02 -21.41
N GLN A 179 9.18 -7.02 -21.45
CA GLN A 179 10.61 -7.16 -21.13
C GLN A 179 10.85 -7.56 -19.67
N LEU A 180 10.02 -7.04 -18.77
CA LEU A 180 10.11 -7.33 -17.35
C LEU A 180 9.56 -8.71 -16.95
N LEU A 181 8.79 -9.37 -17.82
CA LEU A 181 8.10 -10.60 -17.48
C LEU A 181 9.07 -11.76 -17.16
N GLY A 182 9.04 -12.25 -15.92
CA GLY A 182 9.93 -13.29 -15.42
C GLY A 182 11.28 -12.78 -14.90
N ARG A 183 11.55 -11.48 -15.00
CA ARG A 183 12.73 -10.84 -14.40
C ARG A 183 12.45 -10.45 -12.95
N THR A 184 13.51 -10.35 -12.16
CA THR A 184 13.50 -9.76 -10.83
C THR A 184 13.84 -8.27 -10.88
N VAL A 185 13.09 -7.45 -10.16
CA VAL A 185 13.29 -5.99 -10.05
C VAL A 185 13.81 -5.65 -8.65
N MET A 186 14.83 -4.79 -8.61
CA MET A 186 15.42 -4.25 -7.38
C MET A 186 14.82 -2.87 -7.05
N ALA A 187 14.90 -2.46 -5.79
CA ALA A 187 14.35 -1.17 -5.36
C ALA A 187 15.06 0.03 -6.01
N GLU A 188 16.36 -0.11 -6.29
CA GLU A 188 17.20 0.89 -6.97
C GLU A 188 16.74 1.19 -8.41
N GLU A 189 16.08 0.24 -9.07
CA GLU A 189 15.51 0.44 -10.41
C GLU A 189 14.21 1.27 -10.38
N VAL A 190 13.57 1.37 -9.20
CA VAL A 190 12.26 2.00 -9.03
C VAL A 190 12.35 3.36 -8.33
N PHE A 191 13.20 3.47 -7.32
CA PHE A 191 13.35 4.67 -6.51
C PHE A 191 14.69 5.33 -6.71
N THR A 192 14.69 6.65 -6.60
CA THR A 192 15.90 7.48 -6.59
C THR A 192 16.13 8.08 -5.22
N GLU A 193 17.39 8.31 -4.86
CA GLU A 193 17.73 8.95 -3.58
C GLU A 193 17.15 10.37 -3.51
N GLY A 194 16.63 10.75 -2.33
CA GLY A 194 15.96 12.05 -2.14
C GLY A 194 14.52 12.13 -2.66
N GLN A 195 14.00 11.08 -3.30
CA GLN A 195 12.61 11.04 -3.76
C GLN A 195 11.61 10.97 -2.60
N TYR A 196 10.56 11.78 -2.67
CA TYR A 196 9.42 11.66 -1.76
C TYR A 196 8.57 10.43 -2.12
N VAL A 197 8.34 9.57 -1.12
CA VAL A 197 7.59 8.32 -1.27
C VAL A 197 6.46 8.22 -0.27
N ASP A 198 5.33 7.67 -0.71
CA ASP A 198 4.20 7.33 0.15
C ASP A 198 4.32 5.88 0.62
N ILE A 199 4.12 5.64 1.93
CA ILE A 199 4.17 4.31 2.52
C ILE A 199 2.76 3.83 2.86
N ALA A 200 2.34 2.71 2.25
CA ALA A 200 1.09 2.04 2.55
C ALA A 200 1.34 0.74 3.33
N ALA A 201 0.89 0.67 4.57
CA ALA A 201 1.01 -0.52 5.42
C ALA A 201 -0.22 -0.71 6.32
N ILE A 202 -0.38 -1.92 6.86
CA ILE A 202 -1.38 -2.20 7.89
C ILE A 202 -0.81 -1.86 9.27
N THR A 203 -1.58 -1.14 10.08
CA THR A 203 -1.16 -0.73 11.42
C THR A 203 -1.05 -1.91 12.39
N THR A 204 -0.23 -1.73 13.42
CA THR A 204 -0.09 -2.72 14.50
C THR A 204 -1.42 -2.93 15.22
N GLY A 205 -1.90 -4.18 15.25
CA GLY A 205 -3.11 -4.55 15.97
C GLY A 205 -2.91 -4.49 17.49
N LYS A 206 -3.80 -3.78 18.20
CA LYS A 206 -3.80 -3.66 19.67
C LYS A 206 -4.95 -4.40 20.35
N GLY A 207 -5.60 -5.33 19.63
CA GLY A 207 -6.76 -6.08 20.12
C GLY A 207 -7.99 -5.21 20.43
N PHE A 208 -8.83 -5.69 21.35
CA PHE A 208 -9.99 -4.94 21.84
C PHE A 208 -9.52 -3.77 22.73
N GLN A 209 -9.91 -2.56 22.38
CA GLN A 209 -9.51 -1.33 23.08
C GLN A 209 -10.73 -0.55 23.56
N GLY A 210 -10.69 -0.13 24.82
CA GLY A 210 -11.73 0.70 25.42
C GLY A 210 -11.75 2.14 24.87
N PRO A 211 -12.82 2.92 25.12
CA PRO A 211 -13.03 4.24 24.51
C PRO A 211 -11.90 5.23 24.78
N VAL A 212 -11.34 5.22 26.00
CA VAL A 212 -10.24 6.13 26.39
C VAL A 212 -9.03 5.95 25.47
N LYS A 213 -8.54 4.73 25.28
CA LYS A 213 -7.36 4.47 24.45
C LYS A 213 -7.68 4.46 22.95
N ARG A 214 -8.89 4.04 22.56
CA ARG A 214 -9.29 3.94 21.14
C ARG A 214 -9.65 5.28 20.52
N TRP A 215 -10.25 6.19 21.29
CA TRP A 215 -10.75 7.48 20.81
C TRP A 215 -10.06 8.69 21.46
N GLY A 216 -9.27 8.49 22.52
CA GLY A 216 -8.60 9.59 23.22
C GLY A 216 -9.54 10.42 24.09
N VAL A 217 -10.62 9.81 24.61
CA VAL A 217 -11.58 10.48 25.50
C VAL A 217 -11.00 10.61 26.91
N ALA A 218 -11.30 11.71 27.59
CA ALA A 218 -10.90 11.93 28.98
C ALA A 218 -11.43 10.84 29.92
N ILE A 219 -10.64 10.52 30.96
CA ILE A 219 -11.04 9.59 32.02
C ILE A 219 -11.99 10.32 32.98
N LEU A 220 -13.02 9.62 33.48
CA LEU A 220 -13.96 10.17 34.45
C LEU A 220 -13.31 10.34 35.83
N GLN A 221 -13.96 11.12 36.69
CA GLN A 221 -13.48 11.40 38.04
C GLN A 221 -13.23 10.13 38.87
N HIS A 222 -12.27 10.20 39.80
CA HIS A 222 -11.88 9.06 40.63
C HIS A 222 -13.02 8.54 41.54
N LYS A 223 -14.05 9.36 41.82
CA LYS A 223 -15.24 8.97 42.60
C LYS A 223 -16.36 8.34 41.76
N GLY A 224 -16.18 8.21 40.44
CA GLY A 224 -17.16 7.59 39.55
C GLY A 224 -17.42 6.12 39.94
N ARG A 225 -18.70 5.77 40.14
CA ARG A 225 -19.15 4.40 40.44
C ARG A 225 -19.27 3.59 39.14
N LYS A 226 -18.93 2.29 39.20
CA LYS A 226 -18.96 1.30 38.10
C LYS A 226 -17.95 1.52 36.97
N THR A 227 -17.88 2.71 36.37
CA THR A 227 -17.03 2.95 35.19
C THR A 227 -16.25 4.24 35.34
N LYS A 228 -14.91 4.13 35.30
CA LYS A 228 -13.99 5.28 35.24
C LYS A 228 -13.44 5.53 33.83
N ARG A 229 -13.15 4.45 33.10
CA ARG A 229 -12.50 4.50 31.77
C ARG A 229 -13.53 4.28 30.66
N GLY A 230 -14.51 5.18 30.59
CA GLY A 230 -15.61 5.12 29.63
C GLY A 230 -16.13 6.51 29.26
N VAL A 231 -17.09 6.54 28.33
CA VAL A 231 -17.78 7.78 27.96
C VAL A 231 -18.96 7.97 28.90
N ALA A 232 -19.15 9.19 29.44
CA ALA A 232 -20.24 9.47 30.36
C ALA A 232 -21.61 9.50 29.67
N THR A 233 -21.73 10.24 28.56
CA THR A 233 -22.99 10.44 27.82
C THR A 233 -22.83 9.94 26.39
N LEU A 234 -23.64 8.96 25.98
CA LEU A 234 -23.65 8.42 24.61
C LEU A 234 -24.48 9.29 23.63
N GLY A 235 -25.44 10.04 24.15
CA GLY A 235 -26.30 10.92 23.37
C GLY A 235 -27.44 11.53 24.21
N PRO A 236 -28.20 12.48 23.63
CA PRO A 236 -29.44 13.00 24.22
C PRO A 236 -30.58 11.98 24.13
N TRP A 237 -31.72 12.25 24.78
CA TRP A 237 -32.93 11.39 24.70
C TRP A 237 -33.43 11.22 23.26
N LYS A 238 -33.57 12.34 22.52
CA LYS A 238 -33.98 12.37 21.12
C LYS A 238 -32.78 12.79 20.25
N PRO A 239 -32.39 12.03 19.21
CA PRO A 239 -33.01 10.80 18.71
C PRO A 239 -32.76 9.57 19.60
N THR A 240 -33.68 8.60 19.56
CA THR A 240 -33.71 7.41 20.44
C THR A 240 -32.71 6.30 20.05
N HIS A 241 -31.61 6.65 19.38
CA HIS A 241 -30.56 5.71 18.99
C HIS A 241 -29.18 6.32 19.17
N VAL A 242 -28.19 5.47 19.43
CA VAL A 242 -26.78 5.87 19.51
C VAL A 242 -26.27 6.17 18.10
N ARG A 243 -25.60 7.32 17.94
CA ARG A 243 -25.02 7.74 16.66
C ARG A 243 -23.69 7.02 16.40
N TYR A 244 -23.33 6.93 15.13
CA TYR A 244 -22.09 6.30 14.65
C TYR A 244 -20.83 7.14 14.92
#